data_AF-E8N254-F1
#
_entry.id   AF-E8N254-F1
#
_cell.length_a   1.000
_cell.length_b   1.000
_cell.length_c   1.000
_cell.angle_alpha   90.00
_cell.angle_beta   90.00
_cell.angle_gamma   90.00
#
_symmetry.space_group_name_H-M   'P 1'
#
loop_
_entity.id
_entity.type
_entity.pdbx_description
1 polymer ?
#
loop_
_entity_poly.entity_id
_entity_poly.type
_entity_poly.pdbx_seq_one_letter_code
_entity_poly.pdbx_strand_id
1 'polypeptide(L)'
;MEKRFKVLRFMGTLYKILGVINGVVTLILAVGICAVSVLGGASMADFAREYGMHGTEVFGALGGVLLGGGVLILGGLSAVFVYALGEGVYVLIAIEENTRAAAMRLQAPIPPAE
;
A
#
# COMPACT_ATOMS: atom_id res chain seq x y z
N MET A 1 8.12 -6.02 -29.77
CA MET A 1 7.22 -5.94 -28.61
C MET A 1 5.78 -6.01 -29.10
N GLU A 2 5.16 -7.19 -29.07
CA GLU A 2 3.76 -7.32 -29.47
C GLU A 2 2.87 -6.47 -28.53
N LYS A 3 1.97 -5.67 -29.11
CA LYS A 3 1.04 -4.78 -28.40
C LYS A 3 -0.04 -5.54 -27.59
N ARG A 4 0.10 -6.85 -27.38
CA ARG A 4 -0.97 -7.76 -26.94
C ARG A 4 -1.34 -7.58 -25.46
N PHE A 5 -0.41 -7.24 -24.57
CA PHE A 5 -0.69 -7.05 -23.14
C PHE A 5 -0.93 -5.61 -22.71
N LYS A 6 -1.36 -4.73 -23.64
CA LYS A 6 -1.61 -3.31 -23.32
C LYS A 6 -2.58 -3.14 -22.16
N VAL A 7 -3.69 -3.87 -22.15
CA VAL A 7 -4.71 -3.79 -21.09
C VAL A 7 -4.15 -4.31 -19.77
N LEU A 8 -3.44 -5.44 -19.78
CA LEU A 8 -2.84 -6.01 -18.57
C LEU A 8 -1.76 -5.10 -17.98
N ARG A 9 -0.88 -4.52 -18.81
CA ARG A 9 0.10 -3.51 -18.36
C ARG A 9 -0.59 -2.27 -17.80
N PHE A 10 -1.67 -1.81 -18.42
CA PHE A 10 -2.45 -0.70 -17.90
C PHE A 10 -3.03 -1.02 -16.51
N MET A 11 -3.63 -2.20 -16.34
CA MET A 11 -4.15 -2.65 -15.06
C MET A 11 -3.03 -2.78 -14.01
N GLY A 12 -1.88 -3.32 -14.38
CA GLY A 12 -0.70 -3.39 -13.50
C GLY A 12 -0.25 -2.01 -13.01
N THR A 13 -0.12 -1.03 -13.93
CA THR A 13 0.17 0.37 -13.56
C THR A 13 -0.92 0.95 -12.67
N LEU A 14 -2.19 0.70 -12.98
CA LEU A 14 -3.31 1.21 -12.21
C LEU A 14 -3.27 0.72 -10.76
N TYR A 15 -3.04 -0.58 -10.54
CA TYR A 15 -2.89 -1.15 -9.19
C TYR A 15 -1.69 -0.55 -8.45
N LYS A 16 -0.56 -0.33 -9.12
CA LYS A 16 0.60 0.34 -8.51
C LYS A 16 0.25 1.76 -8.06
N ILE A 17 -0.41 2.54 -8.92
CA ILE A 17 -0.85 3.91 -8.59
C ILE A 17 -1.83 3.89 -7.40
N LEU A 18 -2.83 2.99 -7.43
CA LEU A 18 -3.78 2.85 -6.33
C LEU A 18 -3.10 2.46 -5.02
N GLY A 19 -2.10 1.57 -5.06
CA GLY A 19 -1.30 1.21 -3.89
C GLY A 19 -0.55 2.40 -3.31
N VAL A 20 0.07 3.23 -4.15
CA VAL A 20 0.75 4.47 -3.71
C VAL A 20 -0.24 5.46 -3.11
N ILE A 21 -1.38 5.70 -3.76
CA ILE A 21 -2.44 6.58 -3.25
C ILE A 21 -2.92 6.07 -1.88
N ASN A 22 -3.20 4.77 -1.75
CA ASN A 22 -3.62 4.17 -0.50
C ASN A 22 -2.58 4.34 0.61
N GLY A 23 -1.28 4.22 0.28
CA GLY A 23 -0.18 4.46 1.20
C GLY A 23 -0.14 5.91 1.70
N VAL A 24 -0.30 6.89 0.80
CA VAL A 24 -0.35 8.31 1.15
C VAL A 24 -1.55 8.61 2.04
N VAL A 25 -2.74 8.12 1.68
CA VAL A 25 -3.96 8.29 2.48
C VAL A 25 -3.81 7.67 3.86
N THR A 26 -3.23 6.46 3.94
CA THR A 26 -2.95 5.80 5.22
C THR A 26 -2.03 6.64 6.10
N LEU A 27 -0.96 7.20 5.52
CA LEU A 27 -0.02 8.03 6.27
C LEU A 27 -0.70 9.30 6.80
N ILE A 28 -1.48 9.98 5.97
CA ILE A 28 -2.24 11.18 6.37
C ILE A 28 -3.23 10.82 7.47
N LEU A 29 -3.95 9.69 7.34
CA LEU A 29 -4.93 9.24 8.33
C LEU A 29 -4.25 8.93 9.67
N ALA A 30 -3.14 8.20 9.66
CA ALA A 30 -2.40 7.85 10.87
C ALA A 30 -1.88 9.09 11.60
N VAL A 31 -1.30 10.04 10.86
CA VAL A 31 -0.85 11.32 11.42
C VAL A 31 -2.04 12.14 11.94
N GLY A 32 -3.14 12.19 11.19
CA GLY A 32 -4.37 12.89 11.58
C GLY A 32 -4.97 12.33 12.86
N ILE A 33 -5.02 10.99 13.01
CA ILE A 33 -5.46 10.32 14.24
C ILE A 33 -4.57 10.72 15.41
N CYS A 34 -3.25 10.61 15.26
CA CYS A 34 -2.33 11.01 16.32
C CYS A 34 -2.49 12.49 16.71
N ALA A 35 -2.61 13.39 15.73
CA ALA A 35 -2.78 14.83 15.97
C ALA A 35 -4.08 15.13 16.70
N VAL A 36 -5.21 14.57 16.25
CA VAL A 36 -6.53 14.76 16.87
C VAL A 36 -6.56 14.16 18.27
N SER A 37 -5.94 13.01 18.49
CA SER A 37 -5.88 12.38 19.81
C SER A 37 -5.04 13.16 20.80
N VAL A 38 -3.93 13.77 20.38
CA VAL A 38 -3.10 14.62 21.26
C VAL A 38 -3.79 15.95 21.54
N LEU A 39 -4.26 16.66 20.50
CA LEU A 39 -4.87 17.98 20.64
C LEU A 39 -6.25 17.92 21.32
N GLY A 40 -7.07 16.94 20.93
CA GLY A 40 -8.38 16.69 21.53
C GLY A 40 -8.29 16.05 22.91
N GLY A 41 -7.27 15.23 23.16
CA GLY A 41 -6.99 14.69 24.49
C GLY A 41 -6.65 15.77 25.51
N ALA A 42 -5.85 16.77 25.10
CA ALA A 42 -5.49 17.90 25.96
C ALA A 42 -6.71 18.78 26.31
N SER A 43 -7.53 19.16 25.32
CA SER A 43 -8.71 20.00 25.56
C SER A 43 -9.78 19.29 26.40
N MET A 44 -9.96 17.98 26.21
CA MET A 44 -10.85 17.17 27.04
C MET A 44 -10.31 16.96 28.45
N ALA A 45 -8.99 16.89 28.63
CA ALA A 45 -8.36 16.82 29.95
C ALA A 45 -8.61 18.09 30.77
N ASP A 46 -8.48 19.27 30.16
CA ASP A 46 -8.77 20.54 30.83
C ASP A 46 -10.25 20.63 31.26
N PHE A 47 -11.19 20.24 30.38
CA PHE A 47 -12.61 20.18 30.70
C PHE A 47 -12.94 19.15 31.79
N ALA A 48 -12.33 17.97 31.73
CA ALA A 48 -12.52 16.92 32.73
C ALA A 48 -12.00 17.33 34.11
N ARG A 49 -10.89 18.09 34.17
CA ARG A 49 -10.37 18.69 35.40
C ARG A 49 -11.32 19.72 36.00
N GLU A 50 -11.90 20.59 35.18
CA GLU A 50 -12.85 21.61 35.63
C GLU A 50 -14.12 21.00 36.26
N TYR A 51 -14.56 19.84 35.76
CA TYR A 51 -15.72 19.10 36.30
C TYR A 51 -15.37 18.01 37.32
N GLY A 52 -14.11 17.94 37.79
CA GLY A 52 -13.68 16.98 38.82
C GLY A 52 -13.63 15.52 38.38
N MET A 53 -13.68 15.24 37.08
CA MET A 53 -13.55 13.90 36.52
C MET A 53 -12.07 13.57 36.29
N HIS A 54 -11.44 12.92 37.26
CA HIS A 54 -10.03 12.52 37.16
C HIS A 54 -9.89 11.12 36.55
N GLY A 55 -8.94 10.96 35.60
CA GLY A 55 -8.54 9.65 35.06
C GLY A 55 -8.75 9.43 33.55
N THR A 56 -9.42 10.33 32.83
CA THR A 56 -9.69 10.22 31.38
C THR A 56 -8.53 10.71 30.50
N GLU A 57 -7.58 11.45 31.05
CA GLU A 57 -6.49 12.14 30.33
C GLU A 57 -5.51 11.17 29.65
N VAL A 58 -5.19 10.04 30.31
CA VAL A 58 -4.22 9.05 29.83
C VAL A 58 -4.76 8.22 28.65
N PHE A 59 -6.09 8.06 28.56
CA PHE A 59 -6.72 7.28 27.50
C PHE A 59 -6.67 7.97 26.13
N GLY A 60 -6.63 9.31 26.09
CA GLY A 60 -6.62 10.07 24.82
C GLY A 60 -5.33 9.88 24.02
N ALA A 61 -4.18 10.18 24.62
CA ALA A 61 -2.89 10.11 23.92
C ALA A 61 -2.46 8.66 23.63
N LEU A 62 -2.58 7.76 24.61
CA LEU A 62 -2.23 6.34 24.44
C LEU A 62 -3.15 5.67 23.41
N GLY A 63 -4.46 5.95 23.46
CA GLY A 63 -5.43 5.46 22.49
C GLY A 63 -5.12 5.94 21.07
N GLY A 64 -4.74 7.21 20.91
CA GLY A 64 -4.32 7.76 19.62
C GLY A 64 -3.11 7.09 19.02
N VAL A 65 -2.08 6.84 19.82
CA VAL A 65 -0.85 6.16 19.35
C VAL A 65 -1.15 4.71 18.95
N LEU A 66 -1.94 3.99 19.75
CA LEU A 66 -2.29 2.59 19.46
C LEU A 66 -3.17 2.49 18.19
N LEU A 67 -4.19 3.34 18.06
CA LEU A 67 -5.05 3.37 16.89
C LEU A 67 -4.32 3.85 15.65
N GLY A 68 -3.55 4.94 15.74
CA GLY A 68 -2.73 5.46 14.66
C GLY A 68 -1.68 4.45 14.20
N GLY A 69 -1.01 3.78 15.14
CA GLY A 69 -0.07 2.69 14.84
C GLY A 69 -0.75 1.50 14.18
N GLY A 70 -1.92 1.07 14.67
CA GLY A 70 -2.71 0.00 14.06
C GLY A 70 -3.14 0.32 12.62
N VAL A 71 -3.61 1.55 12.38
CA VAL A 71 -3.94 2.06 11.04
C VAL A 71 -2.71 2.06 10.15
N LEU A 72 -1.56 2.51 10.64
CA LEU A 72 -0.32 2.57 9.86
C LEU A 72 0.15 1.17 9.45
N ILE A 73 0.09 0.20 10.36
CA ILE A 73 0.47 -1.19 10.08
C ILE A 73 -0.50 -1.83 9.09
N LEU A 74 -1.79 -1.83 9.39
CA LEU A 74 -2.79 -2.51 8.56
C LEU A 74 -2.98 -1.81 7.22
N GLY A 75 -3.08 -0.49 7.21
CA GLY A 75 -3.19 0.32 6.01
C GLY A 75 -1.91 0.26 5.17
N GLY A 76 -0.73 0.27 5.81
CA GLY A 76 0.55 0.14 5.13
C GLY A 76 0.71 -1.23 4.48
N LEU A 77 0.37 -2.32 5.20
CA LEU A 77 0.34 -3.67 4.63
C LEU A 77 -0.64 -3.76 3.45
N SER A 78 -1.82 -3.17 3.58
CA SER A 78 -2.81 -3.11 2.50
C SER A 78 -2.27 -2.35 1.27
N ALA A 79 -1.64 -1.19 1.46
CA ALA A 79 -1.03 -0.40 0.39
C ALA A 79 0.09 -1.17 -0.33
N VAL A 80 0.99 -1.81 0.42
CA VAL A 80 2.05 -2.66 -0.12
C VAL A 80 1.47 -3.85 -0.88
N PHE A 81 0.44 -4.50 -0.35
CA PHE A 81 -0.21 -5.64 -1.00
C PHE A 81 -0.83 -5.23 -2.35
N VAL A 82 -1.57 -4.12 -2.39
CA VAL A 82 -2.16 -3.60 -3.63
C VAL A 82 -1.08 -3.23 -4.65
N TYR A 83 0.01 -2.60 -4.21
CA TYR A 83 1.15 -2.31 -5.09
C TYR A 83 1.80 -3.59 -5.64
N ALA A 84 2.01 -4.57 -4.76
CA ALA A 84 2.61 -5.86 -5.11
C ALA A 84 1.74 -6.66 -6.08
N LEU A 85 0.41 -6.58 -6.00
CA LEU A 85 -0.48 -7.15 -7.00
C LEU A 85 -0.24 -6.54 -8.39
N GLY A 86 -0.02 -5.22 -8.46
CA GLY A 86 0.33 -4.54 -9.70
C GLY A 86 1.67 -5.03 -10.27
N GLU A 87 2.70 -5.18 -9.43
CA GLU A 87 3.98 -5.79 -9.82
C GLU A 87 3.84 -7.25 -10.27
N GLY A 88 2.99 -8.03 -9.58
CA GLY A 88 2.70 -9.41 -9.93
C GLY A 88 2.18 -9.56 -11.36
N VAL A 89 1.36 -8.62 -11.83
CA VAL A 89 0.90 -8.58 -13.23
C VAL A 89 2.08 -8.42 -14.19
N TYR A 90 3.03 -7.54 -13.90
CA TYR A 90 4.23 -7.36 -14.73
C TYR A 90 5.11 -8.60 -14.75
N VAL A 91 5.28 -9.26 -13.61
CA VAL A 91 6.04 -10.50 -13.49
C VAL A 91 5.41 -11.59 -14.38
N LEU A 92 4.08 -11.77 -14.32
CA LEU A 92 3.39 -12.76 -15.15
C LEU A 92 3.55 -12.49 -16.65
N ILE A 93 3.45 -11.23 -17.08
CA ILE A 93 3.68 -10.84 -18.48
C ILE A 93 5.12 -11.16 -18.90
N ALA A 94 6.10 -10.85 -18.05
CA ALA A 94 7.50 -11.11 -18.33
C ALA A 94 7.78 -12.62 -18.45
N ILE A 95 7.16 -13.46 -17.62
CA ILE A 95 7.26 -14.92 -17.70
C ILE A 95 6.73 -15.42 -19.06
N GLU A 96 5.57 -14.92 -19.51
CA GLU A 96 4.99 -15.33 -20.78
C GLU A 96 5.86 -14.90 -21.97
N GLU A 97 6.30 -13.63 -21.99
CA GLU A 97 7.16 -13.09 -23.05
C GLU A 97 8.48 -13.89 -23.16
N ASN A 98 9.09 -14.23 -22.02
CA ASN A 98 10.30 -15.05 -21.97
C ASN A 98 10.06 -16.49 -22.43
N THR A 99 8.98 -17.12 -21.98
CA THR A 99 8.64 -18.50 -22.36
C THR A 99 8.38 -18.60 -23.86
N ARG A 100 7.70 -17.62 -24.44
CA ARG A 100 7.45 -17.57 -25.89
C ARG A 100 8.74 -17.35 -26.68
N ALA A 101 9.60 -16.45 -26.23
CA ALA A 101 10.89 -16.22 -26.86
C ALA A 101 11.77 -17.48 -26.82
N ALA A 102 11.74 -18.23 -25.71
CA ALA A 102 12.42 -19.52 -25.60
C ALA A 102 11.85 -20.55 -26.59
N ALA A 103 10.52 -20.68 -26.67
CA ALA A 103 9.86 -21.59 -27.61
C ALA A 103 10.22 -21.28 -29.08
N MET A 104 10.24 -19.99 -29.46
CA MET A 104 10.65 -19.58 -30.80
C MET A 104 12.11 -19.94 -31.11
N ARG A 105 13.02 -19.79 -30.13
CA ARG A 105 14.43 -20.18 -30.29
C ARG A 105 14.62 -21.68 -30.42
N LEU A 106 13.85 -22.48 -29.68
CA LEU A 106 13.90 -23.94 -29.77
C LEU A 106 13.31 -24.48 -31.07
N GLN A 107 12.33 -23.79 -31.66
CA GLN A 107 11.72 -24.14 -32.94
C GLN A 107 12.47 -23.55 -34.15
N ALA A 108 13.44 -22.65 -33.91
CA ALA A 108 14.23 -22.09 -34.99
C ALA A 108 15.11 -23.19 -35.62
N PRO A 109 15.14 -23.31 -36.97
CA PRO A 109 16.02 -24.26 -37.65
C PRO A 109 17.47 -24.05 -37.21
N ILE A 110 18.17 -25.15 -36.93
CA ILE A 110 19.60 -25.11 -36.64
C ILE A 110 20.30 -24.56 -37.89
N PRO A 111 21.05 -23.44 -37.80
CA PRO A 111 21.78 -22.93 -38.95
C PRO A 111 22.78 -23.99 -39.44
N PRO A 112 22.99 -24.13 -40.76
CA PRO A 112 23.92 -25.12 -41.30
C PRO A 112 25.30 -24.89 -40.68
N ALA A 113 25.93 -25.99 -40.22
CA ALA A 113 27.30 -25.95 -39.74
C ALA A 113 28.22 -25.59 -40.92
N GLU A 114 28.97 -24.50 -40.79
CA GLU A 114 30.05 -24.13 -41.70
C GLU A 114 31.25 -25.08 -41.57
#